data_AF-A0A924KM49-F1
#
_entry.id   AF-A0A924KM49-F1
#
_cell.length_a   1.000
_cell.length_b   1.000
_cell.length_c   1.000
_cell.angle_alpha   90.00
_cell.angle_beta   90.00
_cell.angle_gamma   90.00
#
_symmetry.space_group_name_H-M   'P 1'
#
loop_
_entity.id
_entity.type
_entity.pdbx_description
1 polymer ?
#
loop_
_entity_poly.entity_id
_entity_poly.type
_entity_poly.pdbx_seq_one_letter_code
_entity_poly.pdbx_strand_id
1 'polypeptide(L)' 'MQALDGLNHRYGKGTVHMASAGLVGDRRAWAMKQERRTPGYTTCWADMLVVRA' A
#
# COMPACT_ATOMS: atom_id res chain seq x y z
N MET A 1 2.74 16.43 13.99
CA MET A 1 2.51 15.47 12.88
C MET A 1 2.05 14.12 13.48
N GLN A 2 0.97 14.09 14.28
CA GLN A 2 0.51 12.87 14.98
C GLN A 2 -0.92 12.47 14.60
N ALA A 3 -1.77 13.44 14.26
CA ALA A 3 -3.16 13.18 13.86
C ALA A 3 -3.26 12.37 12.56
N LEU A 4 -2.36 12.63 11.60
CA LEU A 4 -2.32 11.89 10.34
C LEU A 4 -1.90 10.43 10.56
N ASP A 5 -0.93 10.21 11.45
CA ASP A 5 -0.43 8.88 11.79
C ASP A 5 -1.47 8.07 12.57
N GLY A 6 -2.21 8.71 13.47
CA GLY A 6 -3.33 8.07 14.17
C GLY A 6 -4.44 7.62 13.22
N LEU A 7 -4.76 8.43 12.21
CA LEU A 7 -5.73 8.07 11.18
C LEU A 7 -5.23 6.93 10.29
N ASN A 8 -3.97 6.98 9.85
CA ASN A 8 -3.34 5.93 9.06
C ASN A 8 -3.15 4.61 9.84
N HIS A 9 -3.02 4.68 11.17
CA HIS A 9 -2.98 3.48 12.01
C HIS A 9 -4.36 2.82 12.12
N ARG A 10 -5.43 3.61 12.27
CA ARG A 10 -6.79 3.11 12.46
C ARG A 10 -7.47 2.63 11.18
N TYR A 11 -7.21 3.30 10.05
CA TYR A 11 -7.89 3.05 8.77
C TYR A 11 -6.99 2.41 7.71
N GLY A 12 -5.76 2.02 8.05
CA GLY A 12 -4.79 1.48 7.12
C GLY A 12 -3.77 2.52 6.65
N LYS A 13 -2.53 2.06 6.45
CA LYS A 13 -1.40 2.93 6.12
C LYS A 13 -1.62 3.61 4.76
N GLY A 14 -1.70 4.94 4.75
CA GLY A 14 -1.82 5.75 3.53
C GLY A 14 -3.24 6.22 3.23
N THR A 15 -4.22 5.95 4.09
CA THR A 15 -5.60 6.41 3.97
C THR A 15 -5.72 7.94 3.96
N VAL A 16 -4.88 8.65 4.72
CA VAL A 16 -4.85 10.12 4.72
C VAL A 16 -3.45 10.62 4.37
N HIS A 17 -3.36 11.45 3.34
CA HIS A 17 -2.14 12.10 2.86
C HIS A 17 -2.41 13.59 2.62
N MET A 18 -1.34 14.40 2.68
CA MET A 18 -1.41 15.82 2.34
C MET A 18 -1.78 15.99 0.86
N ALA A 19 -2.73 16.88 0.55
CA ALA A 19 -3.14 17.18 -0.83
C ALA A 19 -1.98 17.72 -1.68
N SER A 20 -1.02 18.42 -1.07
CA SER A 20 0.21 18.88 -1.73
C SER A 20 1.22 17.77 -2.02
N ALA A 21 1.02 16.54 -1.51
CA ALA A 21 1.87 15.38 -1.78
C ALA A 21 1.46 14.59 -3.04
N GLY A 22 0.43 15.05 -3.77
CA GLY A 22 -0.11 14.39 -4.95
C GLY A 22 -1.21 13.39 -4.62
N LEU A 23 -2.28 13.40 -5.41
CA LEU A 23 -3.39 12.44 -5.30
C LEU A 23 -2.90 11.04 -5.69
N VAL A 24 -3.38 10.02 -4.96
CA VAL A 24 -3.09 8.58 -5.11
C VAL A 24 -3.24 8.02 -6.54
N GLY A 25 -3.81 8.77 -7.48
CA GLY A 25 -3.95 8.39 -8.89
C GLY A 25 -2.83 8.87 -9.83
N ASP A 26 -2.02 9.86 -9.42
CA ASP A 26 -0.92 10.34 -10.25
C ASP A 26 0.37 9.64 -9.85
N ARG A 27 1.01 9.01 -10.83
CA ARG A 27 2.08 8.04 -10.65
C ARG A 27 3.30 8.76 -10.07
N ARG A 28 3.36 8.84 -8.74
CA ARG A 28 4.42 9.52 -7.98
C ARG A 28 5.78 9.11 -8.54
N ALA A 29 6.54 10.07 -9.06
CA ALA A 29 7.85 9.83 -9.67
C ALA A 29 8.82 9.09 -8.72
N TRP A 30 8.60 9.25 -7.41
CA TRP A 30 9.29 8.53 -6.33
C TRP A 30 8.36 7.61 -5.55
N ALA A 31 7.45 6.91 -6.22
CA ALA A 31 6.80 5.75 -5.63
C ALA A 31 7.84 4.65 -5.37
N MET A 32 7.67 3.90 -4.28
CA MET A 32 8.52 2.73 -4.03
C MET A 32 8.35 1.74 -5.20
N LYS A 33 9.38 1.61 -6.01
CA LYS A 33 9.38 0.77 -7.21
C LYS A 33 9.50 -0.71 -6.81
N GLN A 34 8.36 -1.35 -6.53
CA GLN A 34 8.27 -2.75 -6.11
C GLN A 34 8.04 -3.73 -7.29
N GLU A 35 8.68 -3.54 -8.44
CA GLU A 35 8.48 -4.38 -9.64
C GLU A 35 8.90 -5.85 -9.47
N ARG A 36 9.76 -6.15 -8.48
CA ARG A 36 10.27 -7.50 -8.20
C ARG A 36 9.80 -8.06 -6.85
N ARG A 37 8.74 -7.50 -6.26
CA ARG A 37 8.21 -8.01 -5.00
C ARG A 37 7.62 -9.41 -5.23
N THR A 38 8.12 -10.39 -4.49
CA THR A 38 7.58 -11.75 -4.51
C THR A 38 6.23 -11.80 -3.79
N PRO A 39 5.32 -12.71 -4.19
CA PRO A 39 4.06 -12.90 -3.50
C PRO A 39 4.28 -13.23 -2.02
N GLY A 40 3.45 -12.66 -1.15
CA GLY A 40 3.51 -12.89 0.30
C GLY A 40 2.89 -14.21 0.71
N TYR A 41 3.42 -15.35 0.26
CA TYR A 41 2.80 -16.67 0.47
C TYR A 41 2.50 -17.01 1.95
N THR A 42 3.23 -16.44 2.90
CA THR A 42 3.03 -16.66 4.35
C THR A 42 2.38 -15.49 5.07
N THR A 43 2.24 -14.34 4.42
CA THR A 43 1.80 -13.09 5.04
C THR A 43 0.55 -12.48 4.41
N CYS A 44 0.13 -12.97 3.25
CA CYS A 44 -1.03 -12.49 2.51
C CYS A 44 -1.78 -13.66 1.85
N TRP A 45 -3.00 -13.93 2.31
CA TRP A 45 -3.85 -14.97 1.73
C TRP A 45 -4.20 -14.70 0.27
N ALA A 46 -4.35 -13.44 -0.13
CA ALA A 46 -4.67 -13.05 -1.51
C ALA A 46 -3.50 -13.32 -2.49
N ASP A 47 -2.29 -13.49 -1.97
CA ASP A 47 -1.09 -13.76 -2.76
C ASP A 47 -0.86 -15.28 -2.95
N MET A 48 -1.72 -16.15 -2.38
CA MET A 48 -1.62 -17.59 -2.56
C MET A 48 -2.05 -18.03 -3.96
N LEU A 49 -1.31 -19.00 -4.52
CA LEU A 49 -1.61 -19.60 -5.81
C LEU A 49 -2.92 -20.39 -5.73
N VAL A 50 -3.84 -20.14 -6.66
CA VAL A 50 -5.06 -20.94 -6.83
C VAL A 50 -4.79 -22.01 -7.88
N VAL A 51 -4.82 -23.27 -7.46
CA VAL A 51 -4.65 -24.43 -8.34
C VAL A 51 -6.04 -24.96 -8.73
N ARG A 52 -6.20 -25.37 -10.00
CA ARG A 52 -7.40 -26.06 -10.50
C ARG A 52 -7.04 -27.51 -10.84
N ALA A 53 -8.01 -28.41 -10.64
CA ALA A 53 -7.90 -29.85 -10.95
C ALA A 53 -8.06 -30.12 -12.45
#